data_AF-A0A1Q2CQY0-F1
#
_entry.id   AF-A0A1Q2CQY0-F1
#
_cell.length_a   1.000
_cell.length_b   1.000
_cell.length_c   1.000
_cell.angle_alpha   90.00
_cell.angle_beta   90.00
_cell.angle_gamma   90.00
#
_symmetry.space_group_name_H-M   'P 1'
#
loop_
_entity.id
_entity.type
_entity.pdbx_description
1 polymer ?
#
loop_
_entity_poly.entity_id
_entity_poly.type
_entity_poly.pdbx_seq_one_letter_code
_entity_poly.pdbx_strand_id
1 'polypeptide(L)'
;MTVQSVDLTRYGVYLRPSPEFGRLVAEAFDVLKRQFGLREAGSYPPHVTLVGSIALDPSVSEEGFLDELDAALAGAPAITVVNGGIVKRPGDGIGYELGSGESSSFTDLAGTLMNAVAPLRVYPDGDWDAPLRRRDSPSGTART
;
A
#
# COMPACT_ATOMS: atom_id res chain seq x y z
N MET A 1 -12.30 -26.92 -19.30
CA MET A 1 -11.41 -27.15 -18.14
C MET A 1 -11.42 -25.85 -17.37
N THR A 2 -12.24 -25.77 -16.32
CA THR A 2 -12.48 -24.53 -15.58
C THR A 2 -11.31 -24.34 -14.63
N VAL A 3 -10.45 -23.34 -14.88
CA VAL A 3 -9.43 -22.94 -13.91
C VAL A 3 -10.19 -22.36 -12.72
N GLN A 4 -10.28 -23.09 -11.61
CA GLN A 4 -10.69 -22.48 -10.35
C GLN A 4 -9.61 -21.48 -9.97
N SER A 5 -9.92 -20.18 -10.07
CA SER A 5 -9.10 -19.15 -9.46
C SER A 5 -9.08 -19.43 -7.97
N VAL A 6 -7.91 -19.81 -7.43
CA VAL A 6 -7.74 -19.84 -5.98
C VAL A 6 -7.77 -18.38 -5.53
N ASP A 7 -8.86 -17.99 -4.88
CA ASP A 7 -8.97 -16.67 -4.29
C ASP A 7 -8.08 -16.61 -3.06
N LEU A 8 -6.81 -16.27 -3.28
CA LEU A 8 -5.85 -16.10 -2.19
C LEU A 8 -6.16 -14.81 -1.45
N THR A 9 -6.18 -14.89 -0.11
CA THR A 9 -6.21 -13.71 0.75
C THR A 9 -5.14 -12.72 0.32
N ARG A 10 -5.54 -11.45 0.16
CA ARG A 10 -4.65 -10.37 -0.24
C ARG A 10 -4.38 -9.43 0.92
N TYR A 11 -3.11 -9.15 1.13
CA TYR A 11 -2.63 -8.25 2.17
C TYR A 11 -2.21 -6.91 1.55
N GLY A 12 -2.22 -5.87 2.36
CA GLY A 12 -1.65 -4.57 2.00
C GLY A 12 -0.94 -3.97 3.19
N VAL A 13 0.18 -3.30 2.93
CA VAL A 13 0.97 -2.61 3.93
C VAL A 13 0.76 -1.11 3.76
N TYR A 14 0.31 -0.47 4.83
CA TYR A 14 -0.17 0.90 4.81
C TYR A 14 0.42 1.73 5.96
N LEU A 15 0.79 2.98 5.68
CA LEU A 15 1.00 3.96 6.75
C LEU A 15 -0.35 4.49 7.21
N ARG A 16 -0.50 4.55 8.53
CA ARG A 16 -1.62 5.22 9.17
C ARG A 16 -1.18 6.62 9.60
N PRO A 17 -1.98 7.67 9.35
CA PRO A 17 -1.68 9.00 9.85
C PRO A 17 -1.77 9.02 11.37
N SER A 18 -1.20 10.07 11.98
CA SER A 18 -1.43 10.35 13.41
C SER A 18 -2.94 10.52 13.67
N PRO A 19 -3.42 10.30 14.90
CA PRO A 19 -4.83 10.48 15.23
C PRO A 19 -5.36 11.87 14.86
N GLU A 20 -4.55 12.93 15.06
CA GLU A 20 -4.96 14.29 14.70
C GLU A 20 -5.14 14.43 13.18
N PHE A 21 -4.18 13.94 12.40
CA PHE A 21 -4.26 14.04 10.94
C PHE A 21 -5.36 13.13 10.36
N GLY A 22 -5.57 11.95 10.94
CA GLY A 22 -6.68 11.06 10.59
C GLY A 22 -8.04 11.73 10.75
N ARG A 23 -8.26 12.48 11.85
CA ARG A 23 -9.49 13.25 12.06
C ARG A 23 -9.68 14.32 11.00
N LEU A 24 -8.62 15.09 10.69
CA LEU A 24 -8.68 16.15 9.67
C LEU A 24 -9.04 15.60 8.28
N VAL A 25 -8.44 14.48 7.89
CA VAL A 25 -8.76 13.82 6.60
C VAL A 25 -10.21 13.35 6.58
N ALA A 26 -10.70 12.75 7.67
CA ALA A 26 -12.09 12.29 7.76
C ALA A 26 -13.10 13.45 7.66
N GLU A 27 -12.82 14.58 8.30
CA GLU A 27 -13.65 15.79 8.19
C GLU A 27 -13.69 16.35 6.77
N ALA A 28 -12.53 16.43 6.10
CA ALA A 28 -12.48 16.87 4.71
C ALA A 28 -13.28 15.95 3.79
N PHE A 29 -13.20 14.63 4.00
CA PHE A 29 -13.97 13.66 3.23
C PHE A 29 -15.48 13.71 3.52
N ASP A 30 -15.89 14.00 4.75
CA ASP A 30 -17.31 14.24 5.05
C ASP A 30 -17.86 15.47 4.30
N VAL A 31 -17.07 16.55 4.21
CA VAL A 31 -17.44 17.72 3.39
C VAL A 31 -17.57 17.34 1.91
N LEU A 32 -16.58 16.62 1.35
CA LEU A 32 -16.62 16.19 -0.05
C LEU A 32 -17.82 15.27 -0.35
N LYS A 33 -18.12 14.35 0.57
CA LYS A 33 -19.29 13.49 0.49
C LYS A 33 -20.59 14.29 0.48
N ARG A 34 -20.74 15.26 1.38
CA ARG A 34 -21.96 16.07 1.52
C ARG A 34 -22.16 17.06 0.37
N GLN A 35 -21.09 17.70 -0.11
CA GLN A 35 -21.17 18.73 -1.14
C GLN A 35 -21.21 18.14 -2.56
N PHE A 36 -20.44 17.07 -2.81
CA PHE A 36 -20.22 16.57 -4.17
C PHE A 36 -20.64 15.12 -4.36
N GLY A 37 -21.16 14.45 -3.32
CA GLY A 37 -21.57 13.05 -3.42
C GLY A 37 -20.41 12.05 -3.50
N LEU A 38 -19.18 12.49 -3.22
CA LEU A 38 -17.97 11.65 -3.27
C LEU A 38 -17.90 10.71 -2.07
N ARG A 39 -18.54 9.54 -2.17
CA ARG A 39 -18.72 8.60 -1.05
C ARG A 39 -17.50 7.73 -0.78
N GLU A 40 -16.77 7.35 -1.83
CA GLU A 40 -15.65 6.40 -1.73
C GLU A 40 -14.52 6.88 -0.81
N ALA A 41 -14.32 8.19 -0.71
CA ALA A 41 -13.29 8.77 0.15
C ALA A 41 -13.49 8.41 1.63
N GLY A 42 -14.73 8.23 2.09
CA GLY A 42 -15.05 7.86 3.47
C GLY A 42 -15.25 6.37 3.71
N SER A 43 -15.17 5.53 2.67
CA SER A 43 -15.37 4.08 2.77
C SER A 43 -14.17 3.35 3.39
N TYR A 44 -13.00 4.00 3.42
CA TYR A 44 -11.74 3.43 3.85
C TYR A 44 -11.08 4.31 4.93
N PRO A 45 -10.37 3.72 5.90
CA PRO A 45 -9.60 4.51 6.85
C PRO A 45 -8.53 5.33 6.10
N PRO A 46 -8.23 6.57 6.52
CA PRO A 46 -7.14 7.35 5.95
C PRO A 46 -5.82 6.58 6.00
N HIS A 47 -5.16 6.40 4.84
CA HIS A 47 -3.93 5.63 4.74
C HIS A 47 -3.05 6.07 3.56
N VAL A 48 -1.78 5.66 3.60
CA VAL A 48 -0.88 5.68 2.44
C VAL A 48 -0.51 4.25 2.11
N THR A 49 -0.75 3.83 0.88
CA THR A 49 -0.35 2.48 0.42
C THR A 49 1.16 2.47 0.18
N LEU A 50 1.89 1.61 0.88
CA LEU A 50 3.32 1.35 0.63
C LEU A 50 3.48 0.15 -0.30
N VAL A 51 2.75 -0.93 -0.01
CA VAL A 51 2.67 -2.11 -0.85
C VAL A 51 1.22 -2.60 -0.87
N GLY A 52 0.60 -2.62 -2.05
CA GLY A 52 -0.79 -3.03 -2.20
C GLY A 52 -0.96 -4.45 -2.71
N SER A 53 -2.05 -5.11 -2.31
CA SER A 53 -2.59 -6.32 -2.95
C SER A 53 -1.58 -7.48 -3.10
N ILE A 54 -0.91 -7.83 -2.01
CA ILE A 54 0.05 -8.93 -1.91
C ILE A 54 -0.72 -10.25 -1.75
N ALA A 55 -0.57 -11.17 -2.70
CA ALA A 55 -0.97 -12.56 -2.50
C ALA A 55 0.24 -13.36 -2.00
N LEU A 56 0.11 -14.05 -0.87
CA LEU A 56 1.20 -14.85 -0.29
C LEU A 56 1.30 -16.21 -0.97
N ASP A 57 2.54 -16.72 -1.08
CA ASP A 57 2.76 -18.12 -1.41
C ASP A 57 2.02 -19.01 -0.39
N PRO A 58 1.30 -20.07 -0.81
CA PRO A 58 0.56 -20.93 0.11
C PRO A 58 1.39 -21.58 1.22
N SER A 59 2.71 -21.65 1.05
CA SER A 59 3.64 -22.17 2.07
C SER A 59 4.03 -21.13 3.14
N VAL A 60 3.74 -19.85 2.91
CA VAL A 60 4.03 -18.75 3.84
C VAL A 60 2.86 -18.57 4.79
N SER A 61 3.13 -18.66 6.09
CA SER A 61 2.14 -18.33 7.12
C SER A 61 1.99 -16.82 7.28
N GLU A 62 0.82 -16.38 7.77
CA GLU A 62 0.61 -14.97 8.09
C GLU A 62 1.59 -14.48 9.16
N GLU A 63 1.91 -15.31 10.16
CA GLU A 63 2.92 -15.00 11.18
C GLU A 63 4.32 -14.80 10.56
N GLY A 64 4.75 -15.68 9.65
CA GLY A 64 6.02 -15.52 8.95
C GLY A 64 6.07 -14.29 8.04
N PHE A 65 4.93 -13.89 7.49
CA PHE A 65 4.81 -12.61 6.78
C PHE A 65 4.96 -11.41 7.72
N LEU A 66 4.31 -11.45 8.89
CA LEU A 66 4.44 -10.39 9.89
C LEU A 66 5.87 -10.29 10.45
N ASP A 67 6.53 -11.42 10.71
CA ASP A 67 7.92 -11.46 11.19
C ASP A 67 8.88 -10.78 10.20
N GLU A 68 8.70 -11.04 8.89
CA GLU A 68 9.51 -10.40 7.84
C GLU A 68 9.25 -8.89 7.77
N LEU A 69 8.00 -8.46 7.94
CA LEU A 69 7.66 -7.04 8.01
C LEU A 69 8.27 -6.37 9.26
N ASP A 70 8.19 -7.01 10.41
CA ASP A 70 8.75 -6.50 11.66
C ASP A 70 10.28 -6.40 11.58
N ALA A 71 10.94 -7.38 10.97
CA ALA A 71 12.36 -7.33 10.69
C ALA A 71 12.73 -6.19 9.74
N ALA A 72 11.96 -5.98 8.67
CA ALA A 72 12.17 -4.90 7.71
C ALA A 72 11.91 -3.51 8.30
N LEU A 73 11.01 -3.42 9.27
CA LEU A 73 10.64 -2.17 9.95
C LEU A 73 11.43 -1.94 11.25
N ALA A 74 12.29 -2.88 11.65
CA ALA A 74 13.07 -2.77 12.88
C ALA A 74 13.94 -1.50 12.87
N GLY A 75 13.62 -0.56 13.77
CA GLY A 75 14.32 0.72 13.87
C GLY A 75 13.95 1.76 12.81
N ALA A 76 12.92 1.52 11.98
CA ALA A 76 12.41 2.52 11.06
C ALA A 76 11.81 3.71 11.83
N PRO A 77 12.26 4.96 11.56
CA PRO A 77 11.73 6.12 12.25
C PRO A 77 10.31 6.45 11.77
N ALA A 78 9.55 7.15 12.60
CA ALA A 78 8.32 7.79 12.15
C ALA A 78 8.63 8.81 11.05
N ILE A 79 7.82 8.81 9.99
CA ILE A 79 7.99 9.71 8.85
C ILE A 79 7.07 10.93 9.04
N THR A 80 7.64 12.13 9.01
CA THR A 80 6.85 13.36 8.93
C THR A 80 6.35 13.56 7.50
N VAL A 81 5.04 13.67 7.37
CA VAL A 81 4.33 13.84 6.11
C VAL A 81 3.79 15.25 6.00
N VAL A 82 4.00 15.87 4.84
CA VAL A 82 3.43 17.17 4.49
C VAL A 82 2.32 16.94 3.47
N ASN A 83 1.13 17.46 3.77
CA ASN A 83 0.03 17.47 2.81
C ASN A 83 0.31 18.52 1.72
N GLY A 84 0.57 18.05 0.50
CA GLY A 84 0.81 18.89 -0.68
C GLY A 84 -0.47 19.44 -1.33
N GLY A 85 -1.64 19.04 -0.84
CA GLY A 85 -2.94 19.44 -1.35
C GLY A 85 -3.65 18.33 -2.10
N ILE A 86 -4.77 18.67 -2.72
CA ILE A 86 -5.62 17.71 -3.45
C ILE A 86 -5.09 17.58 -4.88
N VAL A 87 -4.92 16.33 -5.34
CA VAL A 87 -4.52 16.02 -6.71
C VAL A 87 -5.45 14.99 -7.34
N LYS A 88 -5.56 15.07 -8.67
CA LYS A 88 -6.19 14.01 -9.47
C LYS A 88 -5.20 12.86 -9.64
N ARG A 89 -5.66 11.64 -9.46
CA ARG A 89 -4.94 10.40 -9.72
C ARG A 89 -5.42 9.78 -11.04
N PRO A 90 -4.63 8.91 -11.68
CA PRO A 90 -5.10 8.11 -12.80
C PRO A 90 -6.40 7.35 -12.44
N GLY A 91 -7.33 7.24 -13.39
CA GLY A 91 -8.61 6.53 -13.18
C GLY A 91 -9.66 7.30 -12.38
N ASP A 92 -9.74 8.63 -12.55
CA ASP A 92 -10.72 9.54 -11.94
C ASP A 92 -10.71 9.62 -10.39
N GLY A 93 -9.68 9.06 -9.75
CA GLY A 93 -9.49 9.17 -8.30
C GLY A 93 -9.08 10.59 -7.87
N ILE A 94 -9.58 11.02 -6.71
CA ILE A 94 -9.11 12.23 -6.01
C ILE A 94 -8.38 11.76 -4.75
N GLY A 95 -7.18 12.30 -4.53
CA GLY A 95 -6.40 11.99 -3.33
C GLY A 95 -5.59 13.18 -2.85
N TYR A 96 -4.88 13.00 -1.75
CA TYR A 96 -3.87 13.96 -1.32
C TYR A 96 -2.53 13.64 -1.99
N GLU A 97 -1.85 14.70 -2.43
CA GLU A 97 -0.43 14.65 -2.66
C GLU A 97 0.26 14.72 -1.31
N LEU A 98 1.22 13.82 -1.10
CA LEU A 98 2.00 13.76 0.12
C LEU A 98 3.44 14.01 -0.27
N GLY A 99 4.02 15.06 0.28
CA GLY A 99 5.45 15.24 0.33
C GLY A 99 5.97 14.68 1.64
N SER A 100 7.21 14.23 1.68
CA SER A 100 7.97 14.24 2.92
C SER A 100 8.73 15.57 3.00
N GLY A 101 8.97 16.07 4.21
CA GLY A 101 9.91 17.20 4.40
C GLY A 101 11.32 16.89 3.85
N GLU A 102 11.60 15.61 3.60
CA GLU A 102 12.80 15.07 2.93
C GLU A 102 12.33 13.99 1.94
N SER A 103 12.24 14.33 0.64
CA SER A 103 11.50 13.60 -0.41
C SER A 103 11.83 12.11 -0.63
N SER A 104 12.88 11.55 -0.01
CA SER A 104 13.32 10.17 -0.21
C SER A 104 12.71 9.14 0.76
N SER A 105 12.24 9.55 1.95
CA SER A 105 11.88 8.60 3.02
C SER A 105 10.71 7.67 2.70
N PHE A 106 9.72 8.11 1.91
CA PHE A 106 8.59 7.27 1.50
C PHE A 106 8.97 6.21 0.49
N THR A 107 9.72 6.61 -0.54
CA THR A 107 10.14 5.69 -1.60
C THR A 107 11.13 4.67 -1.06
N ASP A 108 12.02 5.08 -0.16
CA ASP A 108 12.97 4.18 0.50
C ASP A 108 12.23 3.18 1.39
N LEU A 109 11.27 3.63 2.22
CA LEU A 109 10.47 2.72 3.04
C LEU A 109 9.64 1.75 2.20
N ALA A 110 8.98 2.25 1.15
CA ALA A 110 8.23 1.42 0.23
C ALA A 110 9.13 0.39 -0.46
N GLY A 111 10.33 0.79 -0.90
CA GLY A 111 11.32 -0.10 -1.50
C GLY A 111 11.82 -1.18 -0.53
N THR A 112 12.11 -0.82 0.73
CA THR A 112 12.47 -1.77 1.78
C THR A 112 11.39 -2.83 1.99
N LEU A 113 10.13 -2.40 2.11
CA LEU A 113 9.00 -3.31 2.28
C LEU A 113 8.77 -4.17 1.04
N MET A 114 8.86 -3.59 -0.16
CA MET A 114 8.74 -4.36 -1.40
C MET A 114 9.81 -5.45 -1.53
N ASN A 115 11.05 -5.17 -1.11
CA ASN A 115 12.13 -6.16 -1.07
C ASN A 115 11.84 -7.27 -0.06
N ALA A 116 11.38 -6.91 1.15
CA ALA A 116 11.08 -7.86 2.22
C ALA A 116 9.96 -8.84 1.82
N VAL A 117 8.90 -8.34 1.18
CA VAL A 117 7.75 -9.18 0.78
C VAL A 117 7.94 -9.87 -0.58
N ALA A 118 8.94 -9.46 -1.37
CA ALA A 118 9.21 -10.03 -2.69
C ALA A 118 9.37 -11.56 -2.72
N PRO A 119 10.12 -12.20 -1.80
CA PRO A 119 10.25 -13.66 -1.78
C PRO A 119 9.00 -14.38 -1.26
N LEU A 120 8.10 -13.68 -0.58
CA LEU A 120 6.93 -14.27 0.07
C LEU A 120 5.68 -14.27 -0.83
N ARG A 121 5.69 -13.48 -1.90
CA ARG A 121 4.50 -13.25 -2.73
C ARG A 121 4.46 -14.13 -3.97
N VAL A 122 3.25 -14.39 -4.43
CA VAL A 122 2.95 -15.02 -5.71
C VAL A 122 2.06 -14.11 -6.56
N TYR A 123 1.92 -14.46 -7.84
CA TYR A 123 1.04 -13.76 -8.79
C TYR A 123 0.05 -14.76 -9.37
N PRO A 124 -1.12 -14.95 -8.75
CA PRO A 124 -2.11 -15.94 -9.18
C PRO A 124 -2.62 -15.68 -10.59
N ASP A 125 -3.05 -16.75 -11.27
CA ASP A 125 -3.72 -16.64 -12.57
C ASP A 125 -5.00 -15.81 -12.43
N GLY A 126 -5.22 -14.89 -13.38
CA GLY A 126 -6.33 -13.94 -13.34
C GLY A 126 -6.05 -12.68 -12.50
N ASP A 127 -4.83 -12.51 -11.98
CA ASP A 127 -4.44 -11.26 -11.36
C ASP A 127 -4.31 -10.15 -12.42
N TRP A 128 -5.36 -9.34 -12.53
CA TRP A 128 -5.57 -8.33 -13.58
C TRP A 128 -4.45 -7.28 -13.65
N ASP A 129 -3.69 -7.12 -12.57
CA ASP A 129 -2.64 -6.11 -12.42
C ASP A 129 -1.24 -6.74 -12.23
N ALA A 130 -1.11 -8.05 -12.40
CA ALA A 130 0.17 -8.75 -12.24
C ALA A 130 1.33 -8.12 -13.05
N PRO A 131 1.13 -7.62 -14.29
CA PRO A 131 2.22 -6.98 -15.03
C PRO A 131 2.77 -5.72 -14.33
N LEU A 132 1.91 -4.85 -13.81
CA LEU A 132 2.34 -3.65 -13.08
C LEU A 132 2.97 -4.01 -11.75
N ARG A 133 2.37 -4.94 -11.00
CA ARG A 133 2.93 -5.40 -9.71
C ARG A 133 4.23 -6.17 -9.82
N ARG A 134 4.53 -6.76 -10.99
CA ARG A 134 5.83 -7.38 -11.29
C ARG A 134 6.88 -6.34 -11.69
N ARG A 135 6.48 -5.27 -12.37
CA ARG A 135 7.38 -4.15 -12.72
C ARG A 135 7.82 -3.39 -11.48
N ASP A 136 6.89 -3.17 -10.54
CA ASP A 136 7.14 -2.42 -9.32
C ASP A 136 7.92 -3.25 -8.28
N SER A 137 8.13 -4.54 -8.57
CA SER A 137 9.04 -5.40 -7.83
C SER A 137 10.50 -5.03 -8.11
N PRO A 138 11.35 -4.92 -7.08
CA PRO A 138 12.78 -4.91 -7.27
C PRO A 138 13.18 -6.12 -8.13
N SER A 139 13.92 -5.88 -9.23
CA SER A 139 14.45 -6.94 -10.07
C SER A 139 15.36 -7.82 -9.22
N GLY A 140 14.91 -9.04 -8.91
CA GLY A 140 15.67 -9.96 -8.08
C GLY A 140 17.05 -10.22 -8.67
N THR A 141 18.10 -9.87 -7.92
CA THR A 141 19.33 -10.64 -7.97
C THR A 141 18.96 -12.04 -7.48
N ALA A 142 18.85 -12.98 -8.41
CA ALA A 142 18.82 -14.39 -8.10
C ALA A 142 20.03 -14.67 -7.18
N ARG A 143 19.76 -15.07 -5.93
CA ARG A 143 20.81 -15.68 -5.10
C ARG A 143 21.12 -17.03 -5.72
N THR A 144 22.25 -17.11 -6.41
CA THR A 144 22.97 -18.36 -6.72
C THR A 144 23.49 -19.00 -5.46
#